data_AF-A0A3N5ZV68-F1
#
_entry.id   AF-A0A3N5ZV68-F1
#
_cell.length_a   1.000
_cell.length_b   1.000
_cell.length_c   1.000
_cell.angle_alpha   90.00
_cell.angle_beta   90.00
_cell.angle_gamma   90.00
#
_symmetry.space_group_name_H-M   'P 1'
#
loop_
_entity.id
_entity.type
_entity.pdbx_description
1 polymer ?
#
loop_
_entity_poly.entity_id
_entity_poly.type
_entity_poly.pdbx_seq_one_letter_code
_entity_poly.pdbx_strand_id
1 'polypeptide(L)'
;MIKRHGSDKLNPLYVADAAKRDKLIQEAKGLPSILISSAAAGNAVMLAGGYFNPLTGYMNVADAMGVAKDMRTTSGLFWPTPVLNMVEDASAIKGAKRLALKDPNIAGNPVIAIQDVQAI
;
A
#
# COMPACT_ATOMS: atom_id res chain seq x y z
N MET A 1 26.04 -9.65 5.81
CA MET A 1 24.62 -9.53 5.41
C MET A 1 24.55 -9.11 3.95
N ILE A 2 23.62 -9.66 3.18
CA ILE A 2 23.34 -9.21 1.80
C ILE A 2 22.76 -7.78 1.81
N LYS A 3 23.01 -7.00 0.75
CA LYS A 3 22.44 -5.65 0.61
C LYS A 3 20.92 -5.72 0.44
N ARG A 4 20.23 -4.65 0.86
CA ARG A 4 18.79 -4.52 0.63
C ARG A 4 18.56 -4.24 -0.86
N HIS A 5 17.43 -4.71 -1.38
CA HIS A 5 17.07 -4.49 -2.77
C HIS A 5 16.75 -3.00 -3.02
N GLY A 6 17.43 -2.39 -4.00
CA GLY A 6 17.13 -1.03 -4.46
C GLY A 6 17.35 0.11 -3.45
N SER A 7 17.95 -0.14 -2.28
CA SER A 7 18.19 0.89 -1.26
C SER A 7 19.33 0.55 -0.29
N ASP A 8 19.88 1.56 0.38
CA ASP A 8 20.90 1.37 1.43
C ASP A 8 20.30 0.93 2.77
N LYS A 9 19.03 1.29 3.02
CA LYS A 9 18.29 1.01 4.26
C LYS A 9 16.91 0.43 3.92
N LEU A 10 16.37 -0.38 4.81
CA LEU A 10 14.98 -0.81 4.70
C LEU A 10 14.05 0.37 4.93
N ASN A 11 12.96 0.42 4.15
CA ASN A 11 11.86 1.36 4.30
C ASN A 11 10.55 0.61 4.58
N PRO A 12 10.41 -0.04 5.75
CA PRO A 12 9.13 -0.64 6.13
C PRO A 12 8.07 0.44 6.32
N LEU A 13 6.87 0.22 5.81
CA LEU A 13 5.78 1.21 5.93
C LEU A 13 5.02 1.14 7.26
N TYR A 14 5.40 0.21 8.15
CA TYR A 14 4.85 0.16 9.50
C TYR A 14 5.22 1.41 10.30
N VAL A 15 4.23 2.06 10.89
CA VAL A 15 4.45 3.21 11.78
C VAL A 15 4.90 2.71 13.15
N ALA A 16 6.21 2.57 13.32
CA ALA A 16 6.83 2.04 14.54
C ALA A 16 6.61 2.95 15.76
N ASP A 17 6.71 4.27 15.57
CA ASP A 17 6.45 5.26 16.61
C ASP A 17 5.00 5.16 17.11
N ALA A 18 4.83 4.83 18.39
CA ALA A 18 3.53 4.55 18.99
C ALA A 18 2.62 5.79 18.99
N ALA A 19 3.15 6.95 19.37
CA ALA A 19 2.38 8.18 19.43
C ALA A 19 1.86 8.62 18.05
N LYS A 20 2.69 8.49 17.00
CA LYS A 20 2.30 8.74 15.62
C LYS A 20 1.26 7.72 15.15
N ARG A 21 1.44 6.43 15.47
CA ARG A 21 0.49 5.38 15.12
C ARG A 21 -0.88 5.61 15.77
N ASP A 22 -0.93 5.99 17.04
CA ASP A 22 -2.19 6.28 17.73
C ASP A 22 -2.93 7.47 17.10
N LYS A 23 -2.19 8.53 16.70
CA LYS A 23 -2.77 9.66 15.97
C LYS A 23 -3.37 9.22 14.63
N LEU A 24 -2.67 8.39 13.87
CA LEU A 24 -3.17 7.85 12.60
C LEU A 24 -4.40 6.95 12.83
N ILE A 25 -4.42 6.15 13.90
CA ILE A 25 -5.60 5.32 14.25
C ILE A 25 -6.82 6.20 14.55
N GLN A 26 -6.64 7.31 15.27
CA GLN A 26 -7.75 8.25 15.50
C GLN A 26 -8.18 8.97 14.22
N GLU A 27 -7.22 9.41 13.40
CA GLU A 27 -7.47 10.03 12.09
C GLU A 27 -8.30 9.10 11.19
N ALA A 28 -7.92 7.82 11.10
CA ALA A 28 -8.56 6.84 10.24
C ALA A 28 -10.07 6.67 10.49
N LYS A 29 -10.55 6.96 11.71
CA LYS A 29 -11.98 6.90 12.05
C LYS A 29 -12.82 7.93 11.31
N GLY A 30 -12.21 9.06 10.90
CA GLY A 30 -12.87 10.14 10.18
C GLY A 30 -12.61 10.16 8.67
N LEU A 31 -11.73 9.29 8.17
CA LEU A 31 -11.42 9.24 6.74
C LEU A 31 -12.50 8.48 5.97
N PRO A 32 -12.77 8.86 4.69
CA PRO A 32 -13.44 7.96 3.78
C PRO A 32 -12.68 6.62 3.73
N SER A 33 -13.42 5.53 3.69
CA SER A 33 -12.84 4.19 3.78
C SER A 33 -13.34 3.29 2.67
N ILE A 34 -12.51 2.30 2.32
CA ILE A 34 -12.86 1.30 1.32
C ILE A 34 -12.41 -0.08 1.82
N LEU A 35 -13.27 -1.08 1.60
CA LEU A 35 -12.91 -2.48 1.80
C LEU A 35 -12.04 -2.92 0.63
N ILE A 36 -10.80 -3.31 0.91
CA ILE A 36 -9.87 -3.75 -0.13
C ILE A 36 -9.98 -5.27 -0.35
N SER A 37 -9.40 -5.76 -1.44
CA SER A 37 -9.29 -7.20 -1.68
C SER A 37 -8.30 -7.87 -0.73
N SER A 38 -8.43 -9.19 -0.54
CA SER A 38 -7.50 -9.95 0.31
C SER A 38 -6.05 -9.87 -0.22
N ALA A 39 -5.88 -9.85 -1.54
CA ALA A 39 -4.58 -9.65 -2.18
C ALA A 39 -3.97 -8.27 -1.86
N ALA A 40 -4.77 -7.20 -1.92
CA ALA A 40 -4.32 -5.86 -1.55
C ALA A 40 -3.95 -5.78 -0.06
N ALA A 41 -4.73 -6.41 0.83
CA ALA A 41 -4.40 -6.50 2.25
C ALA A 41 -3.07 -7.24 2.49
N GLY A 42 -2.83 -8.36 1.80
CA GLY A 42 -1.54 -9.05 1.83
C GLY A 42 -0.38 -8.16 1.37
N ASN A 43 -0.56 -7.42 0.28
CA ASN A 43 0.42 -6.45 -0.19
C ASN A 43 0.71 -5.35 0.86
N ALA A 44 -0.31 -4.84 1.54
CA ALA A 44 -0.15 -3.87 2.63
C ALA A 44 0.73 -4.42 3.77
N VAL A 45 0.50 -5.69 4.16
CA VAL A 45 1.30 -6.36 5.19
C VAL A 45 2.76 -6.52 4.73
N MET A 46 3.01 -6.90 3.47
CA MET A 46 4.36 -7.05 2.92
C MET A 46 5.10 -5.71 2.84
N LEU A 47 4.42 -4.63 2.47
CA LEU A 47 4.94 -3.27 2.50
C LEU A 47 5.27 -2.82 3.93
N ALA A 48 4.38 -3.08 4.88
CA ALA A 48 4.58 -2.73 6.29
C ALA A 48 5.76 -3.49 6.90
N GLY A 49 5.90 -4.78 6.61
CA GLY A 49 7.00 -5.63 7.09
C GLY A 49 8.34 -5.37 6.40
N GLY A 50 8.39 -4.54 5.36
CA GLY A 50 9.62 -4.24 4.62
C GLY A 50 10.05 -5.32 3.62
N TYR A 51 9.25 -6.38 3.42
CA TYR A 51 9.48 -7.39 2.38
C TYR A 51 9.39 -6.78 0.98
N PHE A 52 8.53 -5.77 0.82
CA PHE A 52 8.37 -5.05 -0.45
C PHE A 52 9.29 -3.83 -0.60
N ASN A 53 10.37 -3.75 0.18
CA ASN A 53 11.37 -2.68 0.04
C ASN A 53 11.97 -2.67 -1.39
N PRO A 54 12.08 -1.51 -2.06
CA PRO A 54 11.94 -0.14 -1.53
C PRO A 54 10.59 0.53 -1.83
N LEU A 55 9.55 -0.23 -2.23
CA LEU A 55 8.26 0.34 -2.60
C LEU A 55 7.64 1.16 -1.45
N THR A 56 7.07 2.30 -1.79
CA THR A 56 6.44 3.24 -0.84
C THR A 56 4.92 3.15 -0.82
N GLY A 57 4.34 2.20 -1.56
CA GLY A 57 2.90 2.02 -1.69
C GLY A 57 2.55 1.12 -2.87
N TYR A 58 1.30 1.19 -3.30
CA TYR A 58 0.81 0.49 -4.50
C TYR A 58 1.27 1.19 -5.78
N MET A 59 1.42 0.40 -6.84
CA MET A 59 1.78 0.87 -8.16
C MET A 59 0.61 1.58 -8.85
N ASN A 60 0.92 2.61 -9.64
CA ASN A 60 0.01 3.07 -10.68
C ASN A 60 -0.01 2.08 -11.86
N VAL A 61 -0.89 2.31 -12.84
CA VAL A 61 -1.02 1.44 -14.03
C VAL A 61 0.29 1.35 -14.82
N ALA A 62 1.02 2.46 -15.01
CA ALA A 62 2.25 2.45 -15.81
C ALA A 62 3.35 1.58 -15.18
N ASP A 63 3.57 1.70 -13.87
CA ASP A 63 4.51 0.85 -13.14
C ASP A 63 4.07 -0.61 -13.13
N ALA A 64 2.78 -0.87 -12.90
CA ALA A 64 2.25 -2.23 -12.92
C ALA A 64 2.42 -2.90 -14.30
N MET A 65 2.17 -2.17 -15.38
CA MET A 65 2.37 -2.67 -16.75
C MET A 65 3.84 -2.90 -17.09
N GLY A 66 4.73 -1.99 -16.70
CA GLY A 66 6.18 -2.18 -16.84
C GLY A 66 6.67 -3.42 -16.09
N VAL A 67 6.18 -3.62 -14.87
CA VAL A 67 6.53 -4.80 -14.07
C VAL A 67 5.97 -6.08 -14.68
N ALA A 68 4.73 -6.08 -15.14
CA ALA A 68 4.12 -7.25 -15.76
C ALA A 68 4.84 -7.70 -17.03
N LYS A 69 5.36 -6.74 -17.82
CA LYS A 69 6.00 -7.01 -19.11
C LYS A 69 7.50 -7.26 -18.99
N ASP A 70 8.18 -6.40 -18.25
CA ASP A 70 9.64 -6.27 -18.27
C ASP A 70 10.28 -6.49 -16.89
N MET A 71 9.49 -6.84 -15.87
CA MET A 71 9.91 -6.95 -14.47
C MET A 71 10.59 -5.68 -13.95
N ARG A 72 10.17 -4.51 -14.43
CA ARG A 72 10.73 -3.21 -14.02
C ARG A 72 9.65 -2.14 -13.90
N THR A 73 9.78 -1.29 -12.88
CA THR A 73 8.98 -0.06 -12.80
C THR A 73 9.40 0.93 -13.89
N THR A 74 8.63 1.99 -14.08
CA THR A 74 8.96 3.09 -15.00
C THR A 74 10.26 3.82 -14.61
N SER A 75 10.64 3.78 -13.34
CA SER A 75 11.93 4.28 -12.83
C SER A 75 13.10 3.30 -12.98
N GLY A 76 12.87 2.11 -13.57
CA GLY A 76 13.88 1.09 -13.83
C GLY A 76 14.17 0.15 -12.66
N LEU A 77 13.49 0.29 -11.52
CA LEU A 77 13.62 -0.62 -10.38
C LEU A 77 13.15 -2.01 -10.82
N PHE A 78 14.01 -3.03 -10.64
CA PHE A 78 13.62 -4.40 -10.86
C PHE A 78 12.54 -4.82 -9.85
N TRP A 79 11.43 -5.37 -10.33
CA TRP A 79 10.37 -5.89 -9.50
C TRP A 79 9.63 -7.03 -10.23
N PRO A 80 9.38 -8.19 -9.60
CA PRO A 80 8.94 -9.37 -10.33
C PRO A 80 7.42 -9.46 -10.57
N THR A 81 6.59 -8.81 -9.74
CA THR A 81 5.12 -8.93 -9.81
C THR A 81 4.41 -7.61 -9.48
N PRO A 82 3.34 -7.24 -10.20
CA PRO A 82 2.62 -5.99 -9.91
C PRO A 82 2.08 -5.93 -8.48
N VAL A 83 2.20 -4.77 -7.83
CA VAL A 83 1.69 -4.53 -6.47
C VAL A 83 0.53 -3.53 -6.55
N LEU A 84 -0.70 -4.05 -6.60
CA LEU A 84 -1.91 -3.26 -6.86
C LEU A 84 -2.89 -3.29 -5.67
N ASN A 85 -3.66 -2.21 -5.56
CA ASN A 85 -4.88 -2.13 -4.75
C ASN A 85 -6.08 -1.97 -5.68
N MET A 86 -6.51 -3.09 -6.27
CA MET A 86 -7.63 -3.12 -7.21
C MET A 86 -8.95 -3.28 -6.44
N VAL A 87 -9.92 -2.45 -6.78
CA VAL A 87 -11.28 -2.45 -6.23
C VAL A 87 -12.28 -2.52 -7.38
N GLU A 88 -13.43 -3.16 -7.16
CA GLU A 88 -14.49 -3.27 -8.19
C GLU A 88 -15.14 -1.92 -8.49
N ASP A 89 -15.36 -1.11 -7.45
CA ASP A 89 -15.93 0.23 -7.55
C ASP A 89 -15.20 1.21 -6.62
N ALA A 90 -14.62 2.24 -7.22
CA ALA A 90 -13.94 3.34 -6.51
C ALA A 90 -14.83 4.58 -6.34
N SER A 91 -16.12 4.53 -6.71
CA SER A 91 -17.01 5.69 -6.67
C SER A 91 -17.15 6.28 -5.27
N ALA A 92 -17.16 5.43 -4.23
CA ALA A 92 -17.25 5.84 -2.83
C ALA A 92 -16.06 6.68 -2.32
N ILE A 93 -14.92 6.62 -3.03
CA ILE A 93 -13.69 7.33 -2.68
C ILE A 93 -13.29 8.36 -3.75
N LYS A 94 -14.17 8.64 -4.71
CA LYS A 94 -13.86 9.53 -5.83
C LYS A 94 -13.51 10.92 -5.33
N GLY A 95 -12.33 11.41 -5.71
CA GLY A 95 -11.80 12.72 -5.29
C GLY A 95 -11.17 12.75 -3.90
N ALA A 96 -11.30 11.69 -3.10
CA ALA A 96 -10.59 11.60 -1.83
C ALA A 96 -9.08 11.49 -2.07
N LYS A 97 -8.31 12.28 -1.33
CA LYS A 97 -6.84 12.27 -1.39
C LYS A 97 -6.21 11.40 -0.31
N ARG A 98 -6.99 10.98 0.68
CA ARG A 98 -6.52 10.22 1.84
C ARG A 98 -7.64 9.30 2.33
N LEU A 99 -7.31 8.03 2.50
CA LEU A 99 -8.28 6.96 2.73
C LEU A 99 -7.84 6.02 3.85
N ALA A 100 -8.81 5.48 4.57
CA ALA A 100 -8.60 4.30 5.40
C ALA A 100 -8.90 3.03 4.59
N LEU A 101 -7.93 2.11 4.51
CA LEU A 101 -8.11 0.80 3.89
C LEU A 101 -8.58 -0.20 4.96
N LYS A 102 -9.70 -0.89 4.71
CA LYS A 102 -10.27 -1.86 5.64
C LYS A 102 -9.92 -3.29 5.25
N ASP A 103 -9.54 -4.12 6.23
CA ASP A 103 -9.12 -5.51 6.01
C ASP A 103 -10.33 -6.43 5.76
N PRO A 104 -10.40 -7.14 4.63
CA PRO A 104 -11.46 -8.12 4.38
C PRO A 104 -11.31 -9.42 5.19
N ASN A 105 -10.13 -9.71 5.74
CA ASN A 105 -9.81 -10.99 6.36
C ASN A 105 -10.07 -11.03 7.88
N ILE A 106 -10.44 -9.89 8.48
CA ILE A 106 -10.72 -9.77 9.92
C ILE A 106 -12.17 -9.32 10.12
N ALA A 107 -12.89 -10.01 11.00
CA ALA A 107 -14.27 -9.67 11.35
C ALA A 107 -14.40 -8.21 11.81
N GLY A 108 -15.44 -7.52 11.33
CA GLY A 108 -15.63 -6.07 11.57
C GLY A 108 -14.83 -5.16 10.64
N ASN A 109 -13.97 -5.74 9.77
CA ASN A 109 -13.16 -5.04 8.77
C ASN A 109 -12.38 -3.85 9.37
N PRO A 110 -11.45 -4.09 10.30
CA PRO A 110 -10.66 -3.03 10.89
C PRO A 110 -9.80 -2.31 9.84
N VAL A 111 -9.37 -1.10 10.16
CA VAL A 111 -8.41 -0.37 9.32
C VAL A 111 -7.05 -1.06 9.38
N ILE A 112 -6.49 -1.41 8.22
CA ILE A 112 -5.16 -2.01 8.08
C ILE A 112 -4.09 -0.99 7.67
N ALA A 113 -4.47 0.06 6.95
CA ALA A 113 -3.56 1.11 6.48
C ALA A 113 -4.31 2.41 6.18
N ILE A 114 -3.57 3.53 6.17
CA ILE A 114 -4.00 4.79 5.57
C ILE A 114 -3.24 4.97 4.27
N GLN A 115 -3.94 5.34 3.20
CA GLN A 115 -3.37 5.54 1.87
C GLN A 115 -3.60 6.98 1.40
N ASP A 116 -2.52 7.65 0.99
CA ASP A 116 -2.61 8.86 0.18
C ASP A 116 -2.82 8.49 -1.29
N VAL A 117 -3.89 9.01 -1.89
CA VAL A 117 -4.33 8.65 -3.24
C VAL A 117 -3.73 9.60 -4.26
N GLN A 118 -2.80 9.08 -5.07
CA GLN A 118 -2.18 9.83 -6.16
C GLN A 118 -2.93 9.67 -7.48
N ALA A 119 -3.50 8.48 -7.74
CA ALA A 119 -4.31 8.16 -8.91
C ALA A 119 -5.33 7.05 -8.56
N ILE A 120 -6.42 6.99 -9.32
CA ILE A 120 -7.42 5.91 -9.35
C ILE A 120 -7.52 5.45 -10.81
#